data_AF-A0A959VKE0-F1
#
_entry.id   AF-A0A959VKE0-F1
#
_cell.length_a   1.000
_cell.length_b   1.000
_cell.length_c   1.000
_cell.angle_alpha   90.00
_cell.angle_beta   90.00
_cell.angle_gamma   90.00
#
_symmetry.space_group_name_H-M   'P 1'
#
loop_
_entity.id
_entity.type
_entity.pdbx_description
1 polymer ?
#
loop_
_entity_poly.entity_id
_entity_poly.type
_entity_poly.pdbx_seq_one_letter_code
_entity_poly.pdbx_strand_id
1 'polypeptide(L)' 'MSETEFFGVLDSDTKITAEDIRELTGAVTPHFSLQVRNRVRRLIEPLDPDDPARREGERQIRRLEELSHHSGQPDG' A
#
# COMPACT_ATOMS: atom_id res chain seq x y z
N MET A 1 -6.36 -38.91 3.91
CA MET A 1 -4.93 -38.61 3.66
C MET A 1 -4.93 -37.40 2.74
N SER A 2 -5.21 -36.20 3.25
CA SER A 2 -4.35 -35.31 4.06
C SER A 2 -3.10 -34.83 3.32
N GLU A 3 -2.99 -33.49 3.30
CA GLU A 3 -1.80 -32.67 3.07
C GLU A 3 -1.35 -32.60 1.60
N THR A 4 -1.49 -31.45 0.95
CA THR A 4 -0.58 -30.34 1.23
C THR A 4 -1.26 -29.00 0.95
N GLU A 5 -1.55 -28.26 2.01
CA GLU A 5 -1.81 -26.83 1.93
C GLU A 5 -0.52 -26.17 1.44
N PHE A 6 -0.48 -25.82 0.15
CA PHE A 6 0.60 -25.02 -0.40
C PHE A 6 0.42 -23.59 0.11
N PHE A 7 0.86 -23.33 1.34
CA PHE A 7 1.15 -21.99 1.83
C PHE A 7 2.41 -21.51 1.10
N GLY A 8 2.25 -21.24 -0.19
CA GLY A 8 3.27 -20.67 -1.05
C GLY A 8 3.56 -19.26 -0.59
N VAL A 9 4.75 -19.07 -0.05
CA VAL A 9 5.49 -17.81 -0.03
C VAL A 9 5.11 -17.00 -1.27
N LEU A 10 4.60 -15.78 -1.07
CA LEU A 10 4.23 -14.86 -2.15
C LEU A 10 5.34 -14.84 -3.20
N ASP A 11 5.03 -15.37 -4.37
CA ASP A 11 5.92 -15.47 -5.50
C ASP A 11 6.53 -14.09 -5.78
N SER A 12 7.85 -13.99 -5.61
CA SER A 12 8.58 -12.72 -5.71
C SER A 12 8.61 -12.15 -7.14
N ASP A 13 7.96 -12.80 -8.11
CA ASP A 13 7.80 -12.35 -9.49
C ASP A 13 6.45 -11.62 -9.73
N THR A 14 5.59 -11.53 -8.71
CA THR A 14 4.30 -10.83 -8.85
C THR A 14 4.51 -9.33 -8.97
N LYS A 15 4.42 -8.81 -10.20
CA LYS A 15 4.40 -7.37 -10.46
C LYS A 15 3.27 -6.72 -9.65
N ILE A 16 3.63 -5.77 -8.79
CA ILE A 16 2.65 -5.01 -8.00
C ILE A 16 1.66 -4.28 -8.93
N THR A 17 0.38 -4.43 -8.64
CA THR A 17 -0.69 -3.80 -9.41
C THR A 17 -1.29 -2.61 -8.66
N ALA A 18 -2.06 -1.78 -9.37
CA ALA A 18 -2.81 -0.70 -8.73
C ALA A 18 -3.86 -1.23 -7.72
N GLU A 19 -4.37 -2.45 -7.91
CA GLU A 19 -5.31 -3.06 -6.95
C GLU A 19 -4.59 -3.45 -5.66
N ASP A 20 -3.41 -4.07 -5.75
CA ASP A 20 -2.62 -4.41 -4.55
C ASP A 20 -2.30 -3.16 -3.71
N ILE A 21 -2.04 -2.03 -4.36
CA ILE A 21 -1.85 -0.74 -3.68
C ILE A 21 -3.14 -0.28 -3.00
N ARG A 22 -4.31 -0.42 -3.64
CA ARG A 22 -5.61 -0.09 -3.04
C ARG A 22 -5.92 -0.98 -1.85
N GLU A 23 -5.70 -2.29 -1.96
CA GLU A 23 -5.88 -3.24 -0.87
C GLU A 23 -4.95 -2.92 0.32
N LEU A 24 -3.67 -2.65 0.05
CA LEU A 24 -2.69 -2.29 1.06
C LEU A 24 -3.06 -1.02 1.83
N THR A 25 -3.79 -0.09 1.20
CA THR A 25 -4.08 1.25 1.74
C THR A 25 -5.53 1.44 2.17
N GLY A 26 -6.44 0.55 1.76
CA GLY A 26 -7.88 0.71 1.93
C GLY A 26 -8.36 0.74 3.39
N ALA A 27 -7.74 -0.05 4.26
CA ALA A 27 -8.13 -0.20 5.68
C ALA A 27 -7.09 0.35 6.68
N VAL A 28 -6.24 1.29 6.24
CA VAL A 28 -5.18 1.83 7.09
C VAL A 28 -5.75 2.76 8.14
N THR A 29 -5.38 2.54 9.40
CA THR A 29 -5.66 3.48 10.48
C THR A 29 -4.63 4.62 10.50
N PRO A 30 -4.98 5.80 11.03
CA PRO A 30 -4.07 6.93 11.05
C PRO A 30 -2.70 6.67 11.66
N HIS A 31 -2.65 5.92 12.76
CA HIS A 31 -1.41 5.58 13.46
C HIS A 31 -0.38 4.87 12.55
N PHE A 32 -0.86 4.03 11.62
CA PHE A 32 -0.01 3.28 10.70
C PHE A 32 0.20 3.99 9.36
N SER A 33 -0.42 5.15 9.14
CA SER A 33 -0.44 5.79 7.82
C SER A 33 0.95 6.13 7.29
N LEU A 34 1.84 6.64 8.14
CA LEU A 34 3.22 6.94 7.75
C LEU A 34 4.04 5.67 7.46
N GLN A 35 3.79 4.59 8.19
CA GLN A 35 4.47 3.31 7.95
C GLN A 35 4.04 2.71 6.60
N VAL A 36 2.73 2.69 6.34
CA VAL A 36 2.20 2.20 5.06
C VAL A 36 2.64 3.08 3.91
N ARG A 37 2.67 4.41 4.08
CA ARG A 37 3.21 5.34 3.08
C ARG A 37 4.63 4.99 2.68
N ASN A 38 5.51 4.73 3.65
CA ASN A 38 6.90 4.36 3.38
C ASN A 38 7.00 3.01 2.65
N ARG A 39 6.11 2.06 2.95
CA ARG A 39 6.02 0.80 2.23
C ARG A 39 5.60 1.01 0.78
N VAL A 40 4.53 1.78 0.53
CA VAL A 40 4.04 2.12 -0.82
C VAL A 40 5.14 2.82 -1.64
N ARG A 41 5.87 3.77 -1.05
CA ARG A 41 7.01 4.44 -1.72
C ARG A 41 8.02 3.44 -2.27
N ARG A 42 8.44 2.46 -1.46
CA ARG A 42 9.41 1.43 -1.88
C ARG A 42 8.87 0.51 -2.96
N LEU A 43 7.57 0.20 -2.92
CA LEU A 43 6.93 -0.66 -3.92
C LEU A 43 6.85 0.01 -5.30
N ILE A 44 6.68 1.33 -5.35
CA ILE A 44 6.51 2.07 -6.62
C ILE A 44 7.79 2.71 -7.15
N GLU A 45 8.82 2.87 -6.32
CA GLU A 45 10.12 3.44 -6.72
C GLU A 45 10.75 2.79 -7.97
N PRO A 46 10.75 1.44 -8.12
CA PRO A 46 11.33 0.80 -9.30
C PRO A 46 10.41 0.83 -10.54
N LEU A 47 9.17 1.34 -10.43
CA LEU A 47 8.20 1.31 -11.53
C LEU A 47 8.39 2.48 -12.50
N ASP A 48 8.03 2.26 -13.76
CA ASP A 48 7.99 3.34 -14.77
C ASP A 48 6.97 4.43 -14.37
N PRO A 49 7.24 5.72 -14.62
CA PRO A 49 6.29 6.82 -14.37
C PRO A 49 4.88 6.62 -14.96
N ASP A 50 4.77 5.90 -16.08
CA ASP A 50 3.48 5.62 -16.72
C ASP A 50 2.79 4.35 -16.19
N ASP A 51 3.42 3.62 -15.27
CA ASP A 51 2.83 2.43 -14.67
C ASP A 51 1.59 2.78 -13.83
N PRO A 52 0.45 2.10 -14.03
CA PRO A 52 -0.77 2.37 -13.27
C PRO A 52 -0.60 2.17 -11.77
N ALA A 53 0.23 1.22 -11.32
CA ALA A 53 0.50 1.00 -9.90
C ALA A 53 1.30 2.15 -9.29
N ARG A 54 2.23 2.73 -10.04
CA ARG A 54 2.98 3.93 -9.61
C ARG A 54 2.06 5.13 -9.43
N ARG A 55 1.21 5.40 -10.42
CA ARG A 55 0.24 6.52 -10.37
C ARG A 55 -0.74 6.36 -9.20
N GLU A 56 -1.20 5.14 -8.93
CA GLU A 56 -2.05 4.86 -7.75
C GLU A 56 -1.28 5.02 -6.45
N GLY A 57 -0.07 4.49 -6.34
CA GLY A 57 0.76 4.62 -5.15
C GLY A 57 1.07 6.07 -4.80
N GLU A 58 1.36 6.91 -5.79
CA GLU A 58 1.55 8.36 -5.59
C GLU A 58 0.29 9.05 -5.04
N ARG A 59 -0.91 8.66 -5.51
CA ARG A 59 -2.18 9.16 -4.96
C ARG A 59 -2.38 8.72 -3.51
N GLN A 60 -2.18 7.43 -3.22
CA GLN A 60 -2.38 6.91 -1.86
C GLN A 60 -1.33 7.45 -0.88
N ILE A 61 -0.09 7.73 -1.31
CA ILE A 61 0.92 8.38 -0.47
C ILE A 61 0.41 9.71 0.06
N ARG A 62 -0.18 10.55 -0.78
CA ARG A 62 -0.74 11.86 -0.37
C ARG A 62 -1.87 11.68 0.63
N ARG A 63 -2.80 10.76 0.35
CA ARG A 63 -3.91 10.42 1.26
C ARG A 63 -3.42 9.94 2.63
N LEU A 64 -2.38 9.10 2.67
CA LEU A 64 -1.81 8.59 3.91
C LEU A 64 -1.06 9.68 4.70
N GLU A 65 -0.46 10.65 4.00
CA GLU A 65 0.12 11.83 4.66
C GLU A 65 -0.98 12.66 5.33
N GLU A 66 -2.06 12.99 4.62
CA GLU A 66 -3.22 13.68 5.18
C GLU A 66 -3.83 12.93 6.36
N LEU A 67 -4.07 11.62 6.21
CA LEU A 67 -4.65 10.77 7.25
C LEU A 67 -3.81 10.77 8.54
N SER A 68 -2.48 10.85 8.41
CA SER A 68 -1.57 10.94 9.56
C SER A 68 -1.69 12.27 10.31
N HIS A 69 -2.01 13.36 9.62
CA HIS A 69 -2.21 14.69 10.21
C HIS A 69 -3.57 14.81 10.91
N HIS A 70 -4.61 14.18 10.37
CA HIS A 70 -5.98 14.28 10.92
C HIS A 70 -6.20 13.49 12.22
N SER A 71 -5.36 12.51 12.56
CA SER A 71 -5.48 11.78 13.85
C SER A 71 -5.14 12.59 15.10
N GLY A 72 -4.64 13.82 14.94
CA GLY A 72 -4.36 14.74 16.05
C GLY A 72 -5.35 15.90 16.18
N GLN A 73 -6.33 16.03 15.29
CA GLN A 73 -7.25 17.16 15.28
C GLN A 73 -8.69 16.65 15.35
N PRO A 74 -9.37 16.75 16.52
CA PRO A 74 -10.81 16.60 16.53
C PRO A 74 -11.38 17.78 15.73
N ASP A 75 -11.92 17.50 14.55
CA ASP A 75 -12.87 18.40 13.92
C ASP A 75 -14.16 18.35 14.76
N GLY A 76 -14.33 19.33 15.66
CA GLY A 76 -15.59 19.59 16.40
C GLY A 76 -15.54 19.32 17.89
#